data_AF-A0A960QM61-F1
#
_entry.id   AF-A0A960QM61-F1
#
_cell.length_a   1.000
_cell.length_b   1.000
_cell.length_c   1.000
_cell.angle_alpha   90.00
_cell.angle_beta   90.00
_cell.angle_gamma   90.00
#
_symmetry.space_group_name_H-M   'P 1'
#
loop_
_entity.id
_entity.type
_entity.pdbx_description
1 polymer ?
#
loop_
_entity_poly.entity_id
_entity_poly.type
_entity_poly.pdbx_seq_one_letter_code
_entity_poly.pdbx_strand_id
1 'polypeptide(L)'
;MRTTLSLDPDIASQIERLRKERHLPLKKVINDALREGLAHLSEPKKAPQHFRTREADLGTCRLNNLDDISDALAEAEGAAFR
;
A
#
# COMPACT_ATOMS: atom_id res chain seq x y z
N MET A 1 36.67 -6.45 -3.72
CA MET A 1 36.99 -5.25 -4.53
C MET A 1 37.10 -4.04 -3.62
N ARG A 2 37.97 -3.08 -3.94
CA ARG A 2 38.06 -1.78 -3.24
C ARG A 2 37.37 -0.73 -4.12
N THR A 3 36.40 -0.03 -3.55
CA THR A 3 35.59 0.97 -4.24
C THR A 3 35.46 2.19 -3.34
N THR A 4 35.47 3.38 -3.93
CA THR A 4 35.14 4.63 -3.24
C THR A 4 33.72 5.02 -3.65
N LEU A 5 32.85 5.28 -2.67
CA LEU A 5 31.46 5.66 -2.88
C LEU A 5 31.19 6.93 -2.08
N SER A 6 30.61 7.95 -2.72
CA SER A 6 30.09 9.13 -2.03
C SER A 6 28.70 8.80 -1.48
N LEU A 7 28.45 9.15 -0.21
CA LEU A 7 27.17 8.95 0.46
C LEU A 7 26.63 10.30 0.89
N ASP A 8 25.33 10.50 0.71
CA ASP A 8 24.65 11.70 1.18
C ASP A 8 24.69 11.78 2.72
N PRO A 9 24.67 12.99 3.31
CA PRO A 9 24.83 13.16 4.77
C PRO A 9 23.78 12.40 5.59
N ASP A 10 22.55 12.33 5.11
CA ASP A 10 21.45 11.62 5.74
C ASP A 10 21.67 10.10 5.68
N ILE A 11 22.13 9.55 4.55
CA ILE A 11 22.46 8.13 4.40
C ILE A 11 23.64 7.74 5.30
N ALA A 12 24.68 8.56 5.36
CA ALA A 12 25.81 8.34 6.26
C ALA A 12 25.36 8.28 7.73
N SER A 13 24.44 9.17 8.14
CA SER A 13 23.89 9.17 9.50
C SER A 13 23.09 7.89 9.83
N GLN A 14 22.30 7.39 8.87
CA GLN A 14 21.52 6.16 9.02
C GLN A 14 22.42 4.93 9.15
N ILE A 15 23.48 4.84 8.33
CA ILE A 15 24.45 3.76 8.39
C ILE A 15 25.17 3.74 9.75
N GLU A 16 25.61 4.90 10.25
CA GLU A 16 26.28 4.97 11.57
C GLU A 16 25.33 4.61 12.71
N ARG A 17 24.05 4.99 12.64
CA ARG A 17 23.04 4.55 13.62
C ARG A 17 22.88 3.03 13.59
N LEU A 18 22.66 2.44 12.42
CA LEU A 18 22.48 1.00 12.25
C LEU A 18 23.71 0.20 12.71
N ARG A 19 24.90 0.75 12.43
CA ARG A 19 26.18 0.19 12.87
C ARG A 19 26.28 0.13 14.39
N LYS A 20 25.91 1.20 15.10
CA LYS A 20 25.92 1.27 16.56
C LYS A 20 24.89 0.32 17.19
N GLU A 21 23.68 0.30 16.65
CA GLU A 21 22.61 -0.58 17.15
C GLU A 21 22.99 -2.06 17.01
N ARG A 22 23.52 -2.47 15.85
CA ARG A 22 23.84 -3.87 15.55
C ARG A 22 25.24 -4.30 15.96
N HIS A 23 26.09 -3.38 16.42
CA HIS A 23 27.48 -3.65 16.81
C HIS A 23 28.30 -4.35 15.72
N LEU A 24 28.09 -3.95 14.46
CA LEU A 24 28.75 -4.55 13.30
C LEU A 24 29.82 -3.62 12.70
N PRO A 25 30.82 -4.17 11.97
CA PRO A 25 31.76 -3.34 11.23
C PRO A 25 31.07 -2.62 10.06
N LEU A 26 31.48 -1.38 9.76
CA LEU A 26 30.91 -0.53 8.70
C LEU A 26 30.79 -1.26 7.36
N LYS A 27 31.84 -2.00 6.98
CA LYS A 27 31.85 -2.80 5.74
C LYS A 27 30.70 -3.82 5.68
N LYS A 28 30.38 -4.48 6.80
CA LYS A 28 29.31 -5.48 6.83
C LYS A 28 27.95 -4.80 6.67
N VAL A 29 27.71 -3.74 7.44
CA VAL A 29 26.48 -2.94 7.35
C VAL A 29 26.23 -2.44 5.92
N ILE A 30 27.24 -1.84 5.28
CA ILE A 30 27.12 -1.34 3.89
C ILE A 30 26.82 -2.47 2.91
N ASN A 31 27.56 -3.58 2.96
CA ASN A 31 27.35 -4.67 2.00
C ASN A 31 25.99 -5.36 2.21
N ASP A 32 25.54 -5.53 3.44
CA ASP A 32 24.26 -6.15 3.72
C ASP A 32 23.11 -5.25 3.24
N ALA A 33 23.17 -3.94 3.52
CA ALA A 33 22.20 -2.97 3.02
C ALA A 33 22.17 -2.88 1.49
N LEU A 34 23.34 -2.90 0.83
CA LEU A 34 23.42 -2.89 -0.64
C LEU A 34 22.84 -4.17 -1.25
N ARG A 35 23.07 -5.35 -0.64
CA ARG A 35 22.48 -6.60 -1.13
C ARG A 35 20.96 -6.59 -1.06
N GLU A 36 20.42 -6.15 0.08
CA GLU A 36 18.98 -6.04 0.29
C GLU A 36 18.36 -5.02 -0.68
N GLY A 37 18.97 -3.84 -0.80
CA GLY A 37 18.53 -2.80 -1.73
C GLY A 37 18.58 -3.26 -3.20
N LEU A 38 19.67 -3.91 -3.63
CA LEU A 38 19.80 -4.41 -4.99
C LEU A 38 18.81 -5.56 -5.28
N ALA A 39 18.50 -6.42 -4.31
CA ALA A 39 17.47 -7.43 -4.46
C ALA A 39 16.10 -6.78 -4.71
N HIS A 40 15.71 -5.81 -3.88
CA HIS A 40 14.46 -5.08 -4.04
C HIS A 40 14.39 -4.29 -5.36
N LEU A 41 15.49 -3.70 -5.81
CA LEU A 41 15.54 -2.97 -7.07
C LEU A 41 15.52 -3.88 -8.30
N SER A 42 15.96 -5.13 -8.16
CA SER A 42 15.97 -6.13 -9.23
C SER A 42 14.65 -6.90 -9.34
N GLU A 43 13.81 -6.86 -8.30
CA GLU A 43 12.50 -7.48 -8.34
C GLU A 43 11.61 -6.78 -9.37
N PRO A 44 10.94 -7.53 -10.27
CA PRO A 44 9.97 -6.95 -11.19
C PRO A 44 8.87 -6.26 -10.37
N LYS A 45 8.59 -4.99 -10.68
CA LYS A 45 7.53 -4.21 -10.02
C LYS A 45 6.25 -5.03 -10.07
N LYS A 46 5.79 -5.52 -8.92
CA LYS A 46 4.49 -6.18 -8.82
C LYS A 46 3.44 -5.19 -9.33
N ALA A 47 2.61 -5.63 -10.28
CA ALA A 47 1.47 -4.84 -10.70
C ALA A 47 0.65 -4.47 -9.45
N PRO A 48 0.14 -3.23 -9.36
CA PRO A 48 -0.67 -2.82 -8.22
C PRO A 48 -1.83 -3.80 -8.08
N GLN A 49 -1.93 -4.45 -6.92
CA GLN A 49 -3.05 -5.31 -6.62
C GLN A 49 -4.24 -4.41 -6.30
N HIS A 50 -5.13 -4.23 -7.27
CA HIS A 50 -6.37 -3.49 -7.03
C HIS A 50 -7.20 -4.19 -5.97
N PHE A 51 -7.49 -3.48 -4.87
CA PHE A 51 -8.46 -3.95 -3.90
C PHE A 51 -9.83 -4.00 -4.58
N ARG A 52 -10.50 -5.15 -4.49
CA ARG A 52 -11.89 -5.32 -4.94
C ARG A 52 -12.74 -5.69 -3.73
N THR A 53 -13.79 -4.92 -3.49
CA THR A 53 -14.84 -5.29 -2.53
C THR A 53 -15.58 -6.50 -3.09
N ARG A 54 -15.78 -7.53 -2.27
CA ARG A 54 -16.62 -8.67 -2.66
C ARG A 54 -18.06 -8.19 -2.79
N GLU A 55 -18.65 -8.43 -3.95
CA GLU A 55 -20.05 -8.18 -4.19
C GLU A 55 -20.91 -9.16 -3.38
N ALA A 56 -22.02 -8.65 -2.84
CA ALA A 56 -23.06 -9.47 -2.23
C ALA A 56 -24.21 -9.60 -3.24
N ASP A 57 -24.69 -10.82 -3.46
CA ASP A 57 -25.88 -11.04 -4.27
C ASP A 57 -27.12 -10.66 -3.45
N LEU A 58 -27.78 -9.56 -3.85
CA LEU A 58 -29.02 -9.07 -3.26
C LEU A 58 -30.25 -9.37 -4.14
N GLY A 59 -30.06 -10.10 -5.25
CA GLY A 59 -31.10 -10.36 -6.24
C GLY A 59 -31.43 -9.14 -7.11
N THR A 60 -32.61 -9.17 -7.74
CA THR A 60 -33.08 -8.10 -8.64
C THR A 60 -33.60 -6.89 -7.85
N CYS A 61 -33.31 -5.68 -8.34
CA CYS A 61 -33.90 -4.46 -7.79
C CYS A 61 -35.43 -4.55 -7.82
N ARG A 62 -36.06 -4.26 -6.68
CA ARG A 62 -37.53 -4.26 -6.54
C ARG A 62 -38.15 -2.88 -6.78
N LEU A 63 -37.32 -1.84 -6.81
CA LEU A 63 -37.74 -0.47 -7.09
C LEU A 63 -37.62 -0.20 -8.58
N ASN A 64 -38.59 0.53 -9.13
CA ASN A 64 -38.61 0.87 -10.55
C ASN A 64 -37.52 1.88 -10.93
N ASN A 65 -37.15 2.76 -9.99
CA ASN A 65 -36.15 3.80 -10.16
C ASN A 65 -35.38 4.00 -8.84
N LEU A 66 -34.06 4.11 -8.92
CA LEU A 66 -33.18 4.44 -7.78
C LEU A 66 -32.62 5.86 -7.84
N ASP A 67 -32.77 6.54 -8.99
CA ASP A 67 -32.28 7.90 -9.19
C ASP A 67 -33.26 8.95 -8.64
N ASP A 68 -34.51 8.56 -8.38
CA ASP A 68 -35.50 9.39 -7.67
C ASP A 68 -35.65 8.90 -6.23
N ILE A 69 -34.99 9.61 -5.31
CA ILE A 69 -34.99 9.27 -3.88
C ILE A 69 -36.40 9.38 -3.29
N SER A 70 -37.19 10.36 -3.71
CA SER A 70 -38.52 10.60 -3.15
C SER A 70 -39.48 9.48 -3.52
N ASP A 71 -39.49 9.08 -4.78
CA ASP A 71 -40.33 7.96 -5.25
C ASP A 71 -39.86 6.62 -4.65
N ALA A 72 -38.55 6.40 -4.58
CA ALA A 72 -37.99 5.19 -3.98
C ALA A 72 -38.38 5.03 -2.49
N LEU A 73 -38.35 6.12 -1.72
CA LEU A 73 -38.78 6.12 -0.32
C LEU A 73 -40.28 5.89 -0.19
N ALA A 74 -41.10 6.56 -1.00
CA ALA A 74 -42.56 6.38 -0.98
C ALA A 74 -42.98 4.92 -1.30
N GLU A 75 -42.28 4.28 -2.25
CA GLU A 75 -42.50 2.86 -2.60
C GLU A 75 -42.01 1.91 -1.49
N ALA A 76 -40.90 2.22 -0.83
CA ALA A 76 -40.34 1.40 0.24
C ALA A 76 -41.10 1.52 1.58
N GLU A 77 -41.57 2.71 1.94
CA GLU A 77 -42.25 3.01 3.22
C GLU A 77 -43.77 2.77 3.13
N GLY A 78 -44.31 2.65 1.91
CA GLY A 78 -45.73 2.48 1.64
C GLY A 78 -46.49 3.80 1.70
N ALA A 79 -47.57 3.90 0.90
CA ALA A 79 -48.39 5.11 0.71
C ALA A 79 -49.08 5.66 1.99
N ALA A 80 -48.79 5.11 3.16
CA ALA A 80 -49.27 5.56 4.48
C ALA A 80 -48.26 6.41 5.26
N PHE A 81 -47.04 6.61 4.74
CA PHE A 81 -46.06 7.49 5.39
C PHE A 81 -46.46 8.97 5.17
N ARG A 82 -46.99 9.59 6.24
CA ARG A 82 -47.30 11.02 6.31
C ARG A 82 -46.80 11.60 7.62
#